data_AF-A0A4Q9H3Y6-F1
#
_entry.id   AF-A0A4Q9H3Y6-F1
#
_cell.length_a   1.000
_cell.length_b   1.000
_cell.length_c   1.000
_cell.angle_alpha   90.00
_cell.angle_beta   90.00
_cell.angle_gamma   90.00
#
_symmetry.space_group_name_H-M   'P 1'
#
loop_
_entity.id
_entity.type
_entity.pdbx_description
1 polymer ?
#
loop_
_entity_poly.entity_id
_entity_poly.type
_entity_poly.pdbx_seq_one_letter_code
_entity_poly.pdbx_strand_id
1 'polypeptide(L)'
;MSRVAHALAVPLARLALARGVPCDALRQVIEQAFVEAAQEHLKDSGVLPHRQTSRIAAATGLGRREVDRVLQQQRAGQAPEQRPTWANEVFTRWVSDRSLRNGRGQLKPLPRIGHAPSFESLARSVTLHVHPRSLLDDLCRLGLARHDALRDTVELLQEHFVPQGDEAQLLALLQDNVGAHLTGAVHNVLHGQIPGAVQHHDQSVMGDELSDESIALLRAHVEQAWQQLLESTTNLMTRCMADDREAGRPVRRRIRIGLYSLDDDMPPSAPPAPSTPPPG
;
A
#
# COMPACT_ATOMS: atom_id res chain seq x y z
N MET A 1 2.66 12.35 -17.73
CA MET A 1 2.51 12.35 -16.26
C MET A 1 1.27 11.60 -15.77
N SER A 2 0.04 11.94 -16.22
CA SER A 2 -1.20 11.27 -15.75
C SER A 2 -1.18 9.73 -15.86
N ARG A 3 -0.72 9.15 -16.98
CA ARG A 3 -0.61 7.69 -17.16
C ARG A 3 0.36 7.03 -16.16
N VAL A 4 1.51 7.66 -15.88
CA VAL A 4 2.51 7.16 -14.93
C VAL A 4 1.94 7.20 -13.51
N ALA A 5 1.33 8.32 -13.12
CA ALA A 5 0.69 8.46 -11.82
C ALA A 5 -0.41 7.42 -11.62
N HIS A 6 -1.24 7.16 -12.64
CA HIS A 6 -2.25 6.12 -12.58
C HIS A 6 -1.63 4.72 -12.42
N ALA A 7 -0.60 4.38 -13.20
CA ALA A 7 0.08 3.09 -13.11
C ALA A 7 0.67 2.84 -11.71
N LEU A 8 1.25 3.86 -11.07
CA LEU A 8 1.77 3.77 -9.70
C LEU A 8 0.66 3.71 -8.64
N ALA A 9 -0.46 4.39 -8.88
CA ALA A 9 -1.59 4.44 -7.95
C ALA A 9 -2.40 3.13 -7.91
N VAL A 10 -2.50 2.39 -9.02
CA VAL A 10 -3.27 1.13 -9.10
C VAL A 10 -2.83 0.09 -8.06
N PRO A 11 -1.55 -0.32 -7.94
CA PRO A 11 -1.13 -1.30 -6.94
C PRO A 11 -1.34 -0.80 -5.50
N LEU A 12 -1.12 0.50 -5.26
CA LEU A 12 -1.39 1.11 -3.95
C LEU A 12 -2.88 1.07 -3.60
N ALA A 13 -3.76 1.39 -4.55
CA ALA A 13 -5.20 1.33 -4.38
C ALA A 13 -5.69 -0.11 -4.16
N ARG A 14 -5.12 -1.09 -4.87
CA ARG A 14 -5.40 -2.52 -4.65
C ARG A 14 -5.04 -2.94 -3.23
N LEU A 15 -3.85 -2.59 -2.76
CA LEU A 15 -3.42 -2.88 -1.38
C LEU A 15 -4.32 -2.17 -0.35
N ALA A 16 -4.58 -0.88 -0.53
CA ALA A 16 -5.43 -0.10 0.35
C ALA A 16 -6.83 -0.73 0.47
N LEU A 17 -7.45 -1.07 -0.67
CA LEU A 17 -8.75 -1.74 -0.71
C LEU A 17 -8.70 -3.08 0.03
N ALA A 18 -7.71 -3.93 -0.28
CA ALA A 18 -7.54 -5.23 0.35
C ALA A 18 -7.37 -5.13 1.88
N ARG A 19 -6.74 -4.05 2.38
CA ARG A 19 -6.54 -3.78 3.81
C ARG A 19 -7.63 -2.90 4.45
N GLY A 20 -8.72 -2.64 3.74
CA GLY A 20 -9.85 -1.88 4.28
C GLY A 20 -9.58 -0.40 4.51
N VAL A 21 -8.52 0.13 3.90
CA VAL A 21 -8.20 1.56 3.91
C VAL A 21 -9.20 2.28 2.99
N PRO A 22 -10.02 3.21 3.51
CA PRO A 22 -10.96 3.97 2.69
C PRO A 22 -10.25 4.83 1.65
N CYS A 23 -10.90 5.07 0.50
CA CYS A 23 -10.38 5.97 -0.53
C CYS A 23 -10.06 7.36 0.02
N ASP A 24 -10.93 7.89 0.89
CA ASP A 24 -10.71 9.20 1.51
C ASP A 24 -9.49 9.23 2.44
N ALA A 25 -9.16 8.12 3.10
CA ALA A 25 -7.95 8.03 3.91
C ALA A 25 -6.70 8.08 3.02
N LEU A 26 -6.69 7.33 1.92
CA LEU A 26 -5.59 7.37 0.95
C LEU A 26 -5.47 8.75 0.29
N ARG A 27 -6.59 9.39 -0.03
CA ARG A 27 -6.63 10.76 -0.55
C ARG A 27 -5.96 11.74 0.41
N GLN A 28 -6.25 11.67 1.71
CA GLN A 28 -5.64 12.55 2.71
C GLN A 28 -4.11 12.36 2.79
N VAL A 29 -3.63 11.12 2.69
CA VAL A 29 -2.17 10.83 2.64
C VAL A 29 -1.53 11.47 1.40
N ILE A 30 -2.19 11.38 0.24
CA ILE A 30 -1.71 12.02 -0.99
C ILE A 30 -1.71 13.54 -0.85
N GLU A 31 -2.79 14.14 -0.34
CA GLU A 31 -2.88 15.59 -0.09
C GLU A 31 -1.73 16.07 0.82
N GLN A 32 -1.42 15.30 1.87
CA GLN A 32 -0.28 15.57 2.75
C GLN A 32 1.05 15.53 1.98
N ALA A 33 1.29 14.49 1.17
CA ALA A 33 2.51 14.37 0.38
C ALA A 33 2.70 15.54 -0.62
N PHE A 34 1.61 16.02 -1.23
CA PHE A 34 1.64 17.21 -2.10
C PHE A 34 2.02 18.49 -1.33
N VAL A 35 1.46 18.68 -0.12
CA VAL A 35 1.80 19.81 0.74
C VAL A 35 3.28 19.76 1.16
N GLU A 36 3.79 18.60 1.50
CA GLU A 36 5.20 18.39 1.88
C GLU A 36 6.15 18.69 0.72
N ALA A 37 5.86 18.17 -0.47
CA ALA A 37 6.64 18.45 -1.68
C ALA A 37 6.63 19.95 -2.03
N ALA A 38 5.48 20.62 -1.88
CA ALA A 38 5.39 22.06 -2.09
C ALA A 38 6.16 22.86 -1.03
N GLN A 39 6.13 22.44 0.24
CA GLN A 39 6.93 23.06 1.30
C GLN A 39 8.43 22.95 1.01
N GLU A 40 8.91 21.79 0.57
CA GLU A 40 10.30 21.57 0.20
C GLU A 40 10.73 22.51 -0.95
N HIS A 41 9.95 22.56 -2.03
CA HIS A 41 10.21 23.46 -3.15
C HIS A 41 10.23 24.95 -2.74
N LEU A 42 9.39 25.35 -1.79
CA LEU A 42 9.30 26.73 -1.33
C LEU A 42 10.40 27.12 -0.32
N LYS A 43 11.02 26.17 0.40
CA LYS A 43 12.13 26.45 1.33
C LYS A 43 13.29 27.11 0.59
N ASP A 44 13.58 26.66 -0.62
CA ASP A 44 14.67 27.19 -1.46
C ASP A 44 14.38 28.60 -2.02
N SER A 45 13.12 29.06 -1.92
CA SER A 45 12.65 30.34 -2.48
C SER A 45 12.58 31.49 -1.47
N GLY A 46 13.00 31.31 -0.21
CA GLY A 46 13.04 32.39 0.80
C GLY A 46 11.66 32.96 1.19
N VAL A 47 10.61 32.15 1.12
CA VAL A 47 9.21 32.61 1.22
C VAL A 47 8.82 32.98 2.64
N LEU A 48 8.18 34.15 2.81
CA LEU A 48 7.66 34.61 4.10
C LEU A 48 6.52 33.70 4.62
N PRO A 49 6.49 33.35 5.92
CA PRO A 49 5.53 32.41 6.50
C PRO A 49 4.04 32.75 6.27
N HIS A 50 3.70 34.04 6.22
CA HIS A 50 2.31 34.50 6.08
C HIS A 50 1.73 34.30 4.66
N ARG A 51 2.55 33.96 3.65
CA ARG A 51 2.08 33.64 2.29
C ARG A 51 2.16 32.14 1.97
N GLN A 52 2.53 31.32 2.95
CA GLN A 52 2.82 29.91 2.75
C GLN A 52 1.58 29.12 2.30
N THR A 53 0.43 29.25 2.97
CA THR A 53 -0.80 28.55 2.59
C THR A 53 -1.21 28.85 1.14
N SER A 54 -1.28 30.13 0.75
CA SER A 54 -1.73 30.51 -0.60
C SER A 54 -0.77 30.01 -1.69
N ARG A 55 0.54 29.99 -1.41
CA ARG A 55 1.54 29.49 -2.37
C ARG A 55 1.52 27.96 -2.47
N ILE A 56 1.30 27.26 -1.37
CA ILE A 56 1.11 25.81 -1.38
C ILE A 56 -0.16 25.45 -2.15
N ALA A 57 -1.28 26.14 -1.89
CA ALA A 57 -2.53 25.94 -2.63
C ALA A 57 -2.33 26.17 -4.13
N ALA A 58 -1.65 27.26 -4.52
CA ALA A 58 -1.34 27.54 -5.92
C ALA A 58 -0.43 26.48 -6.57
N ALA A 59 0.59 25.99 -5.86
CA ALA A 59 1.54 25.00 -6.39
C ALA A 59 0.94 23.58 -6.49
N THR A 60 0.06 23.22 -5.56
CA THR A 60 -0.53 21.87 -5.47
C THR A 60 -1.89 21.75 -6.17
N GLY A 61 -2.57 22.87 -6.41
CA GLY A 61 -3.97 22.89 -6.87
C GLY A 61 -4.99 22.53 -5.78
N LEU A 62 -4.55 22.30 -4.54
CA LEU A 62 -5.45 22.04 -3.41
C LEU A 62 -6.17 23.32 -2.97
N GLY A 63 -7.38 23.15 -2.44
CA GLY A 63 -8.11 24.26 -1.85
C GLY A 63 -7.44 24.72 -0.54
N ARG A 64 -7.67 26.00 -0.21
CA ARG A 64 -7.05 26.63 0.96
C ARG A 64 -7.41 25.94 2.27
N ARG A 65 -8.65 25.44 2.39
CA ARG A 65 -9.13 24.72 3.57
C ARG A 65 -8.42 23.37 3.74
N GLU A 66 -8.21 22.64 2.65
CA GLU A 66 -7.47 21.38 2.68
C GLU A 66 -6.01 21.61 3.12
N VAL A 67 -5.35 22.62 2.54
CA VAL A 67 -3.97 22.98 2.91
C VAL A 67 -3.88 23.38 4.39
N ASP A 68 -4.76 24.26 4.86
CA ASP A 68 -4.76 24.69 6.26
C ASP A 68 -5.00 23.51 7.21
N ARG A 69 -5.90 22.57 6.86
CA ARG A 69 -6.12 21.33 7.63
C ARG A 69 -4.85 20.49 7.73
N VAL A 70 -4.18 20.22 6.59
CA VAL A 70 -2.94 19.42 6.56
C VAL A 70 -1.84 20.10 7.40
N LEU A 71 -1.65 21.40 7.24
CA LEU A 71 -0.65 22.15 8.00
C LEU A 71 -0.93 22.12 9.51
N GLN A 72 -2.20 22.14 9.92
CA GLN A 72 -2.59 22.03 11.31
C GLN A 72 -2.32 20.62 11.87
N GLN A 73 -2.66 19.57 11.12
CA GLN A 73 -2.38 18.17 11.50
C GLN A 73 -0.87 17.93 11.68
N GLN A 74 -0.04 18.43 10.75
CA GLN A 74 1.42 18.34 10.86
C GLN A 74 1.95 19.02 12.13
N ARG A 75 1.49 20.24 12.44
CA ARG A 75 1.90 20.96 13.67
C ARG A 75 1.47 20.22 14.94
N ALA A 76 0.33 19.56 14.91
CA ALA A 76 -0.18 18.77 16.02
C ALA A 76 0.46 17.37 16.12
N GLY A 77 1.30 16.96 15.15
CA GLY A 77 1.85 15.61 15.08
C GLY A 77 0.78 14.53 14.88
N GLN A 78 -0.37 14.91 14.31
CA GLN A 78 -1.51 14.02 14.14
C GLN A 78 -1.43 13.32 12.78
N ALA A 79 -1.69 12.01 12.78
CA ALA A 79 -1.97 11.28 11.55
C ALA A 79 -3.31 11.75 10.95
N PRO A 80 -3.52 11.60 9.62
CA PRO A 80 -4.80 11.90 8.99
C PRO A 80 -5.96 11.21 9.71
N GLU A 81 -7.06 11.92 9.95
CA GLU A 81 -8.26 11.34 10.56
C GLU A 81 -8.85 10.26 9.63
N GLN A 82 -8.77 9.02 10.08
CA GLN A 82 -9.38 7.88 9.39
C GLN A 82 -10.79 7.69 9.94
N ARG A 83 -11.81 8.07 9.15
CA ARG A 83 -13.18 7.65 9.47
C ARG A 83 -13.28 6.14 9.26
N PRO A 84 -13.77 5.38 10.25
CA PRO A 84 -13.98 3.94 10.07
C PRO A 84 -15.00 3.70 8.95
N THR A 85 -14.83 2.59 8.23
CA THR A 85 -15.87 2.11 7.30
C THR A 85 -17.05 1.57 8.09
N TRP A 86 -18.22 1.49 7.45
CA TRP A 86 -19.38 0.81 8.06
C TRP A 86 -19.08 -0.64 8.43
N ALA A 87 -18.27 -1.35 7.65
CA ALA A 87 -17.82 -2.70 7.99
C ALA A 87 -16.99 -2.70 9.28
N ASN A 88 -16.07 -1.73 9.46
CA ASN A 88 -15.28 -1.59 10.69
C ASN A 88 -16.16 -1.27 11.90
N GLU A 89 -17.21 -0.46 11.73
CA GLU A 89 -18.16 -0.17 12.80
C GLU A 89 -18.99 -1.41 13.18
N VAL A 90 -19.45 -2.19 12.20
CA VAL A 90 -20.12 -3.49 12.45
C VAL A 90 -19.20 -4.45 13.18
N PHE A 91 -17.96 -4.60 12.73
CA PHE A 91 -16.95 -5.41 13.41
C PHE A 91 -16.72 -4.97 14.86
N THR A 92 -16.48 -3.67 15.06
CA THR A 92 -16.24 -3.09 16.40
C THR A 92 -17.42 -3.36 17.33
N ARG A 93 -18.65 -3.19 16.83
CA ARG A 93 -19.86 -3.49 17.60
C ARG A 93 -19.98 -4.97 17.90
N TRP A 94 -19.71 -5.86 16.94
CA TRP A 94 -19.73 -7.30 17.14
C TRP A 94 -18.77 -7.74 18.26
N VAL A 95 -17.51 -7.32 18.19
CA VAL A 95 -16.47 -7.68 19.16
C VAL A 95 -16.79 -7.14 20.56
N SER A 96 -17.37 -5.93 20.63
CA SER A 96 -17.65 -5.24 21.90
C SER A 96 -18.95 -5.70 22.57
N ASP A 97 -19.89 -6.28 21.83
CA ASP A 97 -21.19 -6.68 22.37
C ASP A 97 -21.09 -7.98 23.17
N ARG A 98 -21.17 -7.85 24.50
CA ARG A 98 -21.11 -8.98 25.44
C ARG A 98 -22.26 -9.98 25.25
N SER A 99 -23.41 -9.57 24.72
CA SER A 99 -24.54 -10.48 24.49
C SER A 99 -24.26 -11.51 23.40
N LEU A 100 -23.33 -11.18 22.48
CA LEU A 100 -22.89 -12.05 21.39
C LEU A 100 -21.81 -13.05 21.81
N ARG A 101 -21.40 -13.04 23.08
CA ARG A 101 -20.41 -13.98 23.64
C ARG A 101 -21.07 -15.18 24.33
N ASN A 102 -20.38 -16.32 24.31
CA ASN A 102 -20.78 -17.54 25.02
C ASN A 102 -20.32 -17.52 26.48
N GLY A 103 -20.72 -18.54 27.25
CA GLY A 103 -20.34 -18.66 28.67
C GLY A 103 -18.84 -18.78 28.93
N ARG A 104 -18.03 -19.01 27.88
CA ARG A 104 -16.56 -19.02 27.92
C ARG A 104 -15.93 -17.70 27.45
N GLY A 105 -16.75 -16.69 27.17
CA GLY A 105 -16.30 -15.37 26.70
C GLY A 105 -15.97 -15.29 25.21
N GLN A 106 -16.20 -16.34 24.42
CA GLN A 106 -15.91 -16.35 22.97
C GLN A 106 -17.11 -15.85 22.16
N LEU A 107 -16.86 -15.16 21.04
CA LEU A 107 -17.91 -14.71 20.12
C LEU A 107 -18.63 -15.92 19.49
N LYS A 108 -19.96 -15.88 19.47
CA LYS A 108 -20.80 -16.92 18.87
C LYS A 108 -20.94 -16.72 17.37
N PRO A 109 -21.02 -17.80 16.56
CA PRO A 109 -21.57 -17.72 15.22
C PRO A 109 -22.99 -17.15 15.26
N LEU A 110 -23.32 -16.27 14.31
CA LEU A 110 -24.64 -15.66 14.16
C LEU A 110 -25.33 -16.21 12.92
N PRO A 111 -26.64 -16.47 12.95
CA PRO A 111 -27.42 -16.62 11.72
C PRO A 111 -27.20 -15.41 10.80
N ARG A 112 -27.03 -15.64 9.49
CA ARG A 112 -26.79 -14.55 8.53
C ARG A 112 -27.99 -13.59 8.43
N ILE A 113 -29.20 -14.14 8.44
CA ILE A 113 -30.48 -13.42 8.30
C ILE A 113 -31.37 -13.76 9.50
N GLY A 114 -32.22 -12.82 9.93
CA GLY A 114 -33.28 -13.08 10.91
C GLY A 114 -33.32 -12.09 12.07
N HIS A 115 -34.12 -12.42 13.09
CA HIS A 115 -34.22 -11.61 14.30
C HIS A 115 -32.96 -11.68 15.17
N ALA A 116 -32.79 -10.70 16.06
CA ALA A 116 -31.66 -10.68 16.96
C ALA A 116 -31.63 -11.93 17.88
N PRO A 117 -30.45 -12.56 18.10
CA PRO A 117 -29.16 -12.20 17.53
C PRO A 117 -28.95 -12.80 16.13
N SER A 118 -28.70 -11.95 15.14
CA SER A 118 -28.33 -12.31 13.76
C SER A 118 -27.35 -11.28 13.19
N PHE A 119 -26.57 -11.65 12.18
CA PHE A 119 -25.71 -10.70 11.49
C PHE A 119 -26.50 -9.55 10.86
N GLU A 120 -27.67 -9.85 10.25
CA GLU A 120 -28.57 -8.82 9.71
C GLU A 120 -29.01 -7.80 10.77
N SER A 121 -29.43 -8.26 11.95
CA SER A 121 -29.87 -7.38 13.04
C SER A 121 -28.72 -6.52 13.57
N LEU A 122 -27.51 -7.10 13.65
CA LEU A 122 -26.29 -6.40 14.03
C LEU A 122 -25.93 -5.30 13.01
N ALA A 123 -25.90 -5.64 11.72
CA ALA A 123 -25.58 -4.70 10.65
C ALA A 123 -26.57 -3.52 10.63
N ARG A 124 -27.87 -3.80 10.72
CA ARG A 124 -28.93 -2.77 10.76
C ARG A 124 -28.87 -1.89 12.01
N SER A 125 -28.29 -2.39 13.11
CA SER A 125 -28.07 -1.59 14.32
C SER A 125 -26.94 -0.57 14.19
N VAL A 126 -26.07 -0.73 13.18
CA VAL A 126 -24.97 0.19 12.88
C VAL A 126 -25.34 1.16 11.77
N THR A 127 -25.91 0.65 10.67
CA THR A 127 -26.25 1.48 9.51
C THR A 127 -27.48 0.98 8.79
N LEU A 128 -28.27 1.92 8.27
CA LEU A 128 -29.37 1.66 7.35
C LEU A 128 -29.02 2.02 5.90
N HIS A 129 -27.82 2.56 5.66
CA HIS A 129 -27.39 3.03 4.35
C HIS A 129 -26.70 1.96 3.51
N VAL A 130 -26.16 0.91 4.15
CA VAL A 130 -25.47 -0.18 3.48
C VAL A 130 -26.19 -1.48 3.77
N HIS A 131 -26.44 -2.27 2.73
CA HIS A 131 -27.13 -3.55 2.86
C HIS A 131 -26.28 -4.53 3.70
N PRO A 132 -26.87 -5.32 4.63
CA PRO A 132 -26.13 -6.29 5.44
C PRO A 132 -25.24 -7.23 4.62
N ARG A 133 -25.73 -7.72 3.47
CA ARG A 133 -24.91 -8.55 2.57
C ARG A 133 -23.61 -7.87 2.15
N SER A 134 -23.64 -6.59 1.77
CA SER A 134 -22.43 -5.87 1.35
C SER A 134 -21.43 -5.71 2.51
N LEU A 135 -21.94 -5.50 3.73
CA LEU A 135 -21.11 -5.45 4.93
C LEU A 135 -20.48 -6.80 5.24
N LEU A 136 -21.23 -7.90 5.05
CA LEU A 136 -20.70 -9.26 5.19
C LEU A 136 -19.61 -9.53 4.16
N ASP A 137 -19.87 -9.22 2.90
CA ASP A 137 -18.92 -9.41 1.80
C ASP A 137 -17.62 -8.64 2.08
N ASP A 138 -17.71 -7.41 2.61
CA ASP A 138 -16.56 -6.62 3.04
C ASP A 138 -15.81 -7.25 4.22
N LEU A 139 -16.50 -7.71 5.26
CA LEU A 139 -15.86 -8.38 6.39
C LEU A 139 -15.17 -9.68 5.96
N CYS A 140 -15.76 -10.43 5.03
CA CYS A 140 -15.14 -11.62 4.45
C CYS A 140 -13.92 -11.27 3.59
N ARG A 141 -14.01 -10.24 2.76
CA ARG A 141 -12.89 -9.73 1.94
C ARG A 141 -11.73 -9.25 2.81
N LEU A 142 -12.01 -8.68 3.97
CA LEU A 142 -11.01 -8.25 4.96
C LEU A 142 -10.46 -9.40 5.82
N GLY A 143 -10.93 -10.64 5.62
CA GLY A 143 -10.53 -11.78 6.45
C GLY A 143 -10.95 -11.66 7.93
N LEU A 144 -11.96 -10.83 8.22
CA LEU A 144 -12.48 -10.62 9.57
C LEU A 144 -13.60 -11.60 9.90
N ALA A 145 -14.36 -12.03 8.90
CA ALA A 145 -15.48 -12.94 9.06
C ALA A 145 -15.47 -14.06 8.02
N ARG A 146 -16.13 -15.17 8.34
CA ARG A 146 -16.42 -16.26 7.41
C ARG A 146 -17.91 -16.56 7.40
N HIS A 147 -18.46 -16.80 6.21
CA HIS A 147 -19.79 -17.33 6.02
C HIS A 147 -19.73 -18.86 5.83
N ASP A 148 -20.35 -19.60 6.74
CA ASP A 148 -20.64 -21.02 6.57
C ASP A 148 -21.96 -21.16 5.78
N ALA A 149 -21.84 -21.46 4.49
CA ALA A 149 -22.99 -21.58 3.59
C ALA A 149 -23.90 -22.77 3.93
N LEU A 150 -23.39 -23.84 4.57
CA LEU A 150 -24.18 -25.01 4.91
C LEU A 150 -25.10 -24.73 6.10
N ARG A 151 -24.60 -23.99 7.09
CA ARG A 151 -25.36 -23.61 8.31
C ARG A 151 -26.06 -22.26 8.19
N ASP A 152 -25.77 -21.52 7.13
CA ASP A 152 -26.12 -20.11 6.93
C ASP A 152 -25.76 -19.21 8.13
N THR A 153 -24.58 -19.47 8.71
CA THR A 153 -24.06 -18.73 9.86
C THR A 153 -22.80 -17.96 9.51
N VAL A 154 -22.59 -16.84 10.17
CA VAL A 154 -21.40 -16.01 10.06
C VAL A 154 -20.66 -16.01 11.38
N GLU A 155 -19.35 -16.18 11.34
CA GLU A 155 -18.48 -16.10 12.51
C GLU A 155 -17.28 -15.20 12.25
N LEU A 156 -16.74 -14.60 13.30
CA LEU A 156 -15.51 -13.83 13.22
C LEU A 156 -14.30 -14.76 13.25
N LEU A 157 -13.31 -14.45 12.41
CA LEU A 157 -12.04 -15.17 12.32
C LEU A 157 -11.00 -14.61 13.30
N GLN A 158 -11.14 -13.33 13.67
CA GLN A 158 -10.25 -12.62 14.58
C GLN A 158 -11.02 -11.53 15.36
N GLU A 159 -10.52 -11.18 16.54
CA GLU A 159 -11.12 -10.14 17.40
C GLU A 159 -10.36 -8.80 17.34
N HIS A 160 -9.38 -8.66 16.43
CA HIS A 160 -8.58 -7.46 16.27
C HIS A 160 -8.50 -7.04 14.79
N PHE A 161 -8.36 -5.74 14.55
CA PHE A 161 -8.24 -5.14 13.21
C PHE A 161 -6.78 -4.85 12.79
N VAL A 162 -5.83 -4.99 13.72
CA VAL A 162 -4.43 -4.59 13.50
C VAL A 162 -3.66 -5.75 12.86
N PRO A 163 -2.87 -5.52 11.79
CA PRO A 163 -1.96 -6.52 11.25
C PRO A 163 -1.05 -7.08 12.35
N GLN A 164 -1.01 -8.41 12.50
CA GLN A 164 -0.13 -9.08 13.47
C GLN A 164 0.81 -10.05 12.76
N GLY A 165 1.96 -10.33 13.39
CA GLY A 165 2.94 -11.30 12.89
C GLY A 165 3.46 -10.95 11.49
N ASP A 166 3.43 -11.95 10.60
CA ASP A 166 4.02 -11.90 9.26
C ASP A 166 3.46 -10.78 8.38
N GLU A 167 2.19 -10.39 8.56
CA GLU A 167 1.56 -9.35 7.75
C GLU A 167 2.18 -7.95 8.01
N ALA A 168 2.44 -7.62 9.28
CA ALA A 168 3.07 -6.37 9.65
C ALA A 168 4.52 -6.31 9.10
N GLN A 169 5.21 -7.45 9.11
CA GLN A 169 6.55 -7.57 8.55
C GLN A 169 6.55 -7.38 7.03
N LEU A 170 5.57 -7.96 6.30
CA LEU A 170 5.42 -7.76 4.87
C LEU A 170 5.12 -6.30 4.51
N LEU A 171 4.28 -5.60 5.29
CA LEU A 171 4.02 -4.18 5.11
C LEU A 171 5.27 -3.32 5.35
N ALA A 172 6.06 -3.65 6.38
CA ALA A 172 7.33 -2.98 6.65
C ALA A 172 8.35 -3.20 5.51
N LEU A 173 8.46 -4.44 5.00
CA LEU A 173 9.30 -4.76 3.85
C LEU A 173 8.86 -4.00 2.59
N LEU A 174 7.55 -3.92 2.32
CA LEU A 174 7.00 -3.13 1.22
C LEU A 174 7.40 -1.66 1.36
N GLN A 175 7.17 -1.05 2.53
CA GLN A 175 7.53 0.34 2.80
C GLN A 175 9.02 0.59 2.55
N ASP A 176 9.88 -0.25 3.11
CA ASP A 176 11.32 -0.04 3.05
C ASP A 176 11.89 -0.29 1.65
N ASN A 177 11.44 -1.34 0.96
CA ASN A 177 11.94 -1.70 -0.36
C ASN A 177 11.36 -0.78 -1.44
N VAL A 178 10.03 -0.72 -1.55
CA VAL A 178 9.35 0.06 -2.60
C VAL A 178 9.54 1.55 -2.36
N GLY A 179 9.53 2.01 -1.11
CA GLY A 179 9.78 3.41 -0.78
C GLY A 179 11.19 3.85 -1.16
N ALA A 180 12.21 3.03 -0.89
CA ALA A 180 13.58 3.33 -1.31
C ALA A 180 13.75 3.31 -2.82
N HIS A 181 13.19 2.32 -3.51
CA HIS A 181 13.24 2.23 -4.99
C HIS A 181 12.55 3.42 -5.64
N LEU A 182 11.31 3.73 -5.24
CA LEU A 182 10.55 4.87 -5.79
C LEU A 182 11.28 6.19 -5.54
N THR A 183 11.88 6.38 -4.37
CA THR A 183 12.66 7.59 -4.06
C THR A 183 13.87 7.73 -5.00
N GLY A 184 14.61 6.65 -5.25
CA GLY A 184 15.73 6.65 -6.20
C GLY A 184 15.29 6.90 -7.64
N ALA A 185 14.21 6.24 -8.08
CA ALA A 185 13.64 6.43 -9.42
C ALA A 185 13.13 7.87 -9.62
N VAL A 186 12.44 8.45 -8.63
CA VAL A 186 11.99 9.85 -8.67
C VAL A 186 13.17 10.81 -8.71
N HIS A 187 14.23 10.57 -7.92
CA HIS A 187 15.45 11.38 -7.97
C HIS A 187 16.08 11.37 -9.37
N ASN A 188 16.18 10.18 -9.99
CA ASN A 188 16.66 10.05 -11.38
C ASN A 188 15.78 10.83 -12.37
N VAL A 189 14.45 10.80 -12.22
CA VAL A 189 13.54 11.56 -13.10
C VAL A 189 13.70 13.08 -12.91
N LEU A 190 13.83 13.55 -11.67
CA LEU A 190 13.88 14.98 -11.35
C LEU A 190 15.25 15.61 -11.63
N HIS A 191 16.33 14.85 -11.43
CA HIS A 191 17.70 15.37 -11.46
C HIS A 191 18.60 14.67 -12.47
N GLY A 192 18.13 13.62 -13.14
CA GLY A 192 18.97 12.76 -13.97
C GLY A 192 19.60 13.46 -15.18
N GLN A 193 19.05 14.59 -15.60
CA GLN A 193 19.58 15.42 -16.68
C GLN A 193 20.60 16.48 -16.19
N ILE A 194 20.78 16.64 -14.88
CA ILE A 194 21.71 17.62 -14.29
C ILE A 194 23.12 17.03 -14.29
N PRO A 195 24.12 17.67 -14.93
CA PRO A 195 25.49 17.19 -14.91
C PRO A 195 26.04 17.05 -13.48
N GLY A 196 26.63 15.89 -13.18
CA GLY A 196 27.21 15.60 -11.87
C GLY A 196 26.23 15.22 -10.76
N ALA A 197 24.92 15.18 -11.05
CA ALA A 197 23.94 14.65 -10.11
C ALA A 197 24.16 13.15 -9.87
N VAL A 198 23.91 12.71 -8.63
CA VAL A 198 23.96 11.28 -8.28
C VAL A 198 22.89 10.54 -9.07
N GLN A 199 23.30 9.54 -9.84
CA GLN A 199 22.37 8.62 -10.50
C GLN A 199 22.21 7.38 -9.61
N HIS A 200 20.98 7.01 -9.32
CA HIS A 200 20.67 5.75 -8.65
C HIS A 200 20.56 4.63 -9.67
N HIS A 201 21.05 3.45 -9.33
CA HIS A 201 20.90 2.28 -10.19
C HIS A 201 19.43 1.86 -10.23
N ASP A 202 18.82 1.94 -11.41
CA ASP A 202 17.42 1.59 -11.68
C ASP A 202 17.35 0.95 -13.07
N GLN A 203 17.57 -0.36 -13.12
CA GLN A 203 17.62 -1.14 -14.36
C GLN A 203 16.81 -2.42 -14.19
N SER A 204 16.20 -2.88 -15.28
CA SER A 204 15.46 -4.15 -15.32
C SER A 204 15.65 -4.83 -16.69
N VAL A 205 15.51 -6.15 -16.70
CA VAL A 205 15.47 -6.97 -17.91
C VAL A 205 14.06 -7.54 -18.03
N MET A 206 13.48 -7.48 -19.22
CA MET A 206 12.15 -8.00 -19.53
C MET A 206 12.27 -9.07 -20.62
N GLY A 207 11.54 -10.18 -20.44
CA GLY A 207 11.32 -11.20 -21.46
C GLY A 207 9.87 -11.65 -21.43
N ASP A 208 9.30 -11.92 -22.60
CA ASP A 208 7.94 -12.41 -22.80
C ASP A 208 7.95 -13.79 -23.49
N GLU A 209 6.76 -14.37 -23.71
CA GLU A 209 6.59 -15.65 -24.39
C GLU A 209 7.33 -16.84 -23.73
N LEU A 210 7.42 -16.82 -22.40
CA LEU A 210 8.08 -17.87 -21.61
C LEU A 210 7.08 -18.95 -21.16
N SER A 211 7.53 -20.21 -21.18
CA SER A 211 6.76 -21.33 -20.61
C SER A 211 6.88 -21.39 -19.08
N ASP A 212 5.97 -22.11 -18.42
CA ASP A 212 6.03 -22.37 -16.98
C ASP A 212 7.36 -22.98 -16.54
N GLU A 213 7.94 -23.89 -17.34
CA GLU A 213 9.25 -24.49 -17.08
C GLU A 213 10.38 -23.45 -17.19
N SER A 214 10.27 -22.55 -18.15
CA SER A 214 11.25 -21.47 -18.34
C SER A 214 11.21 -20.47 -17.18
N ILE A 215 10.00 -20.12 -16.73
CA ILE A 215 9.79 -19.28 -15.53
C ILE A 215 10.36 -19.96 -14.29
N ALA A 216 10.16 -21.28 -14.10
CA ALA A 216 10.73 -22.01 -12.98
C ALA A 216 12.28 -21.97 -12.97
N LEU A 217 12.91 -22.13 -14.14
CA LEU A 217 14.36 -22.01 -14.30
C LEU A 217 14.86 -20.59 -13.97
N LEU A 218 14.18 -19.56 -14.48
CA LEU A 218 14.53 -18.17 -14.22
C LEU A 218 14.38 -17.80 -12.74
N ARG A 219 13.32 -18.26 -12.06
CA ARG A 219 13.14 -18.07 -10.62
C ARG A 219 14.30 -18.66 -9.83
N ALA A 220 14.73 -19.87 -10.16
CA ALA A 220 15.89 -20.50 -9.51
C ALA A 220 17.19 -19.71 -9.75
N HIS A 221 17.39 -19.21 -10.98
CA HIS A 221 18.56 -18.39 -11.31
C HIS A 221 18.58 -17.06 -10.55
N VAL A 222 17.44 -16.35 -10.48
CA VAL A 222 17.30 -15.09 -9.75
C VAL A 222 17.57 -15.28 -8.27
N GLU A 223 17.06 -16.35 -7.66
CA GLU A 223 17.32 -16.66 -6.25
C GLU A 223 18.82 -16.90 -6.00
N GLN A 224 19.47 -17.70 -6.85
CA GLN A 224 20.92 -17.93 -6.73
C GLN A 224 21.73 -16.63 -6.88
N ALA A 225 21.37 -15.79 -7.85
CA ALA A 225 22.02 -14.49 -8.05
C ALA A 225 21.82 -13.57 -6.84
N TRP A 226 20.63 -13.57 -6.24
CA TRP A 226 20.34 -12.82 -5.01
C TRP A 226 21.20 -13.27 -3.84
N GLN A 227 21.32 -14.57 -3.59
CA GLN A 227 22.13 -15.09 -2.48
C GLN A 227 23.60 -14.67 -2.62
N GLN A 228 24.16 -14.74 -3.82
CA GLN A 228 25.54 -14.31 -4.09
C GLN A 228 25.71 -12.79 -3.90
N LEU A 229 24.75 -11.99 -4.37
CA LEU A 229 24.76 -10.54 -4.18
C LEU A 229 24.66 -10.18 -2.69
N LEU A 230 23.77 -10.84 -1.96
CA LEU A 230 23.55 -10.61 -0.53
C LEU A 230 24.83 -10.88 0.27
N GLU A 231 25.43 -12.06 0.11
CA GLU A 231 26.65 -12.45 0.82
C GLU A 231 27.79 -11.47 0.55
N SER A 232 28.09 -11.21 -0.72
CA SER A 232 29.18 -10.33 -1.11
C SER A 232 28.98 -8.89 -0.62
N THR A 233 27.74 -8.38 -0.72
CA THR A 233 27.40 -7.01 -0.31
C THR A 233 27.42 -6.85 1.19
N THR A 234 26.86 -7.79 1.97
CA THR A 234 26.87 -7.70 3.44
C THR A 234 28.31 -7.75 3.99
N ASN A 235 29.17 -8.57 3.41
CA ASN A 235 30.58 -8.62 3.77
C ASN A 235 31.29 -7.27 3.48
N LEU A 236 31.03 -6.67 2.32
CA LEU A 236 31.59 -5.36 1.97
C LEU A 236 31.06 -4.25 2.88
N MET A 237 29.74 -4.21 3.12
CA MET A 237 29.12 -3.20 3.97
C MET A 237 29.68 -3.24 5.40
N THR A 238 29.78 -4.43 5.98
CA THR A 238 30.36 -4.62 7.33
C THR A 238 31.78 -4.07 7.41
N ARG A 239 32.61 -4.36 6.40
CA ARG A 239 33.99 -3.84 6.32
C ARG A 239 34.01 -2.31 6.19
N CYS A 240 33.25 -1.74 5.26
CA CYS A 240 33.19 -0.29 5.08
C CYS A 240 32.72 0.43 6.36
N MET A 241 31.73 -0.12 7.07
CA MET A 241 31.26 0.44 8.33
C MET A 241 32.31 0.39 9.44
N ALA A 242 33.09 -0.69 9.51
CA ALA A 242 34.21 -0.81 10.45
C ALA A 242 35.32 0.20 10.12
N ASP A 243 35.73 0.28 8.85
CA ASP A 243 36.77 1.20 8.36
C ASP A 243 36.38 2.67 8.58
N ASP A 244 35.11 3.03 8.31
CA ASP A 244 34.59 4.37 8.55
C ASP A 244 34.62 4.73 10.04
N ARG A 245 34.32 3.77 10.92
CA ARG A 245 34.34 3.97 12.37
C ARG A 245 35.76 4.14 12.89
N GLU A 246 36.71 3.31 12.43
CA GLU A 246 38.12 3.39 12.80
C GLU A 246 38.76 4.70 12.33
N ALA A 247 38.46 5.12 11.10
CA ALA A 247 38.95 6.37 10.54
C ALA A 247 38.18 7.63 11.03
N GLY A 248 37.16 7.48 11.87
CA GLY A 248 36.36 8.59 12.39
C GLY A 248 35.60 9.38 11.31
N ARG A 249 35.20 8.72 10.21
CA ARG A 249 34.52 9.40 9.09
C ARG A 249 33.07 9.78 9.44
N PRO A 250 32.52 10.87 8.87
CA PRO A 250 31.13 11.26 9.11
C PRO A 250 30.14 10.25 8.51
N VAL A 251 29.33 9.60 9.36
CA VAL A 251 28.31 8.62 8.94
C VAL A 251 26.98 9.32 8.65
N ARG A 252 26.72 9.67 7.39
CA ARG A 252 25.53 10.43 6.96
C ARG A 252 24.78 9.81 5.78
N ARG A 253 25.28 8.72 5.23
CA ARG A 253 24.75 8.09 4.01
C ARG A 253 24.17 6.73 4.38
N ARG A 254 23.06 6.38 3.75
CA ARG A 254 22.47 5.05 3.81
C ARG A 254 22.37 4.51 2.39
N ILE A 255 22.53 3.21 2.23
CA ILE A 255 22.31 2.50 0.98
C ILE A 255 21.36 1.33 1.24
N ARG A 256 20.45 1.10 0.30
CA ARG A 256 19.62 -0.10 0.24
C ARG A 256 19.81 -0.72 -1.13
N ILE A 257 20.08 -2.02 -1.15
CA ILE A 257 20.23 -2.81 -2.36
C ILE A 257 19.17 -3.91 -2.29
N GLY A 258 18.41 -4.05 -3.35
CA GLY A 258 17.35 -5.04 -3.45
C GLY A 258 17.23 -5.54 -4.88
N LEU A 259 16.77 -6.77 -5.02
CA LEU A 259 16.42 -7.40 -6.28
C LEU A 259 14.92 -7.70 -6.24
N TYR A 260 14.22 -7.38 -7.33
CA TYR A 260 12.81 -7.71 -7.49
C TYR A 260 12.63 -8.46 -8.82
N SER A 261 11.80 -9.49 -8.79
CA SER A 261 11.32 -10.18 -9.98
C SER A 261 9.80 -10.25 -9.90
N LEU A 262 9.14 -10.03 -11.03
CA LEU A 262 7.69 -10.15 -11.18
C LEU A 262 7.44 -11.10 -12.35
N ASP A 263 6.58 -12.07 -12.11
CA ASP A 263 6.04 -13.00 -13.08
C ASP A 263 4.52 -12.81 -13.06
N ASP A 264 3.91 -12.59 -14.24
CA ASP A 264 2.50 -12.27 -14.42
C ASP A 264 2.03 -12.81 -15.78
N ASP A 265 0.74 -13.06 -15.89
CA ASP A 265 0.14 -13.57 -17.12
C ASP A 265 0.27 -12.53 -18.24
N MET A 266 0.64 -12.99 -19.44
CA MET A 266 0.52 -12.13 -20.61
C MET A 266 -0.95 -11.82 -20.89
N PRO A 267 -1.28 -10.58 -21.28
CA PRO A 267 -2.61 -10.30 -21.80
C PRO A 267 -2.90 -11.23 -23.00
N PRO A 268 -4.13 -11.76 -23.13
CA PRO A 268 -4.46 -12.69 -24.20
C PRO A 268 -4.12 -12.08 -25.57
N SER A 269 -3.45 -12.85 -26.41
CA SER A 269 -3.09 -12.40 -27.76
C SER A 269 -4.36 -12.13 -28.58
N ALA A 270 -4.34 -11.04 -29.37
CA ALA A 270 -5.46 -10.76 -30.26
C ALA A 270 -5.61 -11.93 -31.25
N PRO A 271 -6.84 -12.40 -31.54
CA PRO A 271 -7.04 -13.49 -32.49
C PRO A 271 -6.42 -13.13 -33.84
N PRO A 272 -5.75 -14.09 -34.52
CA PRO A 272 -5.11 -13.82 -35.80
C PRO A 272 -6.14 -13.27 -36.79
N ALA A 273 -5.76 -12.21 -37.51
CA ALA A 273 -6.61 -11.61 -38.53
C ALA A 273 -7.05 -12.70 -39.53
N PRO A 274 -8.33 -12.71 -39.97
CA PRO A 274 -8.80 -13.71 -40.91
C PRO A 274 -7.94 -13.65 -42.17
N SER A 275 -7.30 -14.78 -42.50
CA SER A 275 -6.49 -14.93 -43.70
C SER A 275 -7.35 -14.63 -44.92
N THR A 276 -7.03 -13.57 -45.66
CA THR A 276 -7.61 -13.29 -46.97
C THR A 276 -7.28 -14.48 -47.89
N PRO A 277 -8.27 -15.17 -48.47
CA PRO A 277 -7.99 -16.26 -49.40
C PRO A 277 -7.27 -15.71 -50.63
N PRO A 278 -6.36 -16.49 -51.24
CA PRO A 278 -5.61 -16.05 -52.41
C PRO A 278 -6.58 -15.79 -53.60
N PRO A 279 -6.27 -14.82 -54.48
CA PRO A 279 -7.05 -14.61 -55.68
C PRO A 279 -6.96 -15.86 -56.58
N GLY A 280 -8.13 -16.37 -56.96
CA GLY A 280 -8.27 -17.51 -57.87
C GLY A 280 -8.02 -17.17 -59.34
#